data_AF-A0A397UAU0-F1
#
_entry.id   AF-A0A397UAU0-F1
#
_cell.length_a   1.000
_cell.length_b   1.000
_cell.length_c   1.000
_cell.angle_alpha   90.00
_cell.angle_beta   90.00
_cell.angle_gamma   90.00
#
_symmetry.space_group_name_H-M   'P 1'
#
loop_
_entity.id
_entity.type
_entity.pdbx_description
1 polymer ?
#
loop_
_entity_poly.entity_id
_entity_poly.type
_entity_poly.pdbx_seq_one_letter_code
_entity_poly.pdbx_strand_id
1 'polypeptide(L)' 'MKTCNSSFITDFGLCKPVSQDSSSAEIFGVLPYIAPEVLYTKEYSQKSDIYSFGI' A
#
# COMPACT_ATOMS: atom_id res chain seq x y z
N MET A 1 23.42 16.60 21.62
CA MET A 1 23.33 15.24 21.06
C MET A 1 22.13 15.23 20.11
N LYS A 2 22.35 15.17 18.79
CA LYS A 2 21.25 15.13 17.82
C LYS A 2 20.74 13.68 17.74
N THR A 3 19.47 13.44 18.02
CA THR A 3 18.84 12.15 17.79
C THR A 3 18.56 12.01 16.29
N CYS A 4 19.24 11.06 15.63
CA CYS A 4 18.87 10.63 14.28
C CYS A 4 17.74 9.62 14.40
N ASN A 5 16.49 10.07 14.23
CA ASN A 5 15.36 9.17 14.14
C ASN A 5 15.37 8.52 12.75
N SER A 6 15.73 7.24 12.68
CA SER A 6 15.59 6.44 11.47
C SER A 6 14.23 5.75 11.50
N SER A 7 13.37 6.05 10.53
CA SER A 7 12.07 5.41 10.37
C SER A 7 12.21 4.20 9.43
N PHE A 8 11.61 3.09 9.80
CA PHE A 8 11.62 1.85 9.02
C PHE A 8 10.19 1.35 8.83
N ILE A 9 9.89 0.84 7.64
CA ILE A 9 8.65 0.10 7.39
C ILE A 9 8.86 -1.31 7.94
N THR A 10 8.02 -1.73 8.88
CA THR A 10 8.15 -3.04 9.55
C THR A 10 7.01 -3.99 9.22
N ASP A 11 5.90 -3.48 8.71
CA ASP A 11 4.73 -4.29 8.37
C ASP A 11 4.70 -4.60 6.87
N PHE A 12 4.84 -5.88 6.55
CA PHE A 12 4.71 -6.43 5.20
C PHE A 12 3.64 -7.53 5.16
N GLY A 13 2.79 -7.65 6.19
CA GLY A 13 1.82 -8.74 6.32
C GLY A 13 0.78 -8.81 5.20
N LEU A 14 0.56 -7.68 4.53
CA LEU A 14 -0.36 -7.55 3.39
C LEU A 14 0.36 -7.34 2.05
N CYS A 15 1.70 -7.32 2.04
CA CYS A 15 2.45 -7.12 0.81
C CYS A 15 2.34 -8.34 -0.11
N LYS A 16 2.11 -8.07 -1.39
CA LYS A 16 2.06 -9.10 -2.44
C LYS A 16 3.16 -8.85 -3.48
N PRO A 17 3.75 -9.90 -4.07
CA PRO A 17 4.65 -9.76 -5.20
C PRO A 17 3.94 -9.11 -6.39
N VAL A 18 4.62 -8.17 -7.07
CA VAL A 18 4.10 -7.48 -8.28
C VAL A 18 3.79 -8.46 -9.42
N SER A 19 4.47 -9.60 -9.47
CA SER A 19 4.31 -10.64 -10.48
C SER A 19 3.19 -11.65 -10.19
N GLN A 20 2.49 -11.53 -9.05
CA GLN A 20 1.42 -12.45 -8.69
C GLN A 20 0.13 -12.00 -9.40
N ASP A 21 -0.58 -12.95 -10.04
CA ASP A 21 -1.82 -12.66 -10.75
C ASP A 21 -2.82 -11.94 -9.83
N SER A 22 -3.23 -10.73 -10.23
CA SER A 22 -4.22 -9.91 -9.53
C SER A 22 -5.66 -10.43 -9.66
N SER A 23 -5.83 -11.66 -10.16
CA SER A 23 -7.13 -12.31 -10.37
C SER A 23 -7.92 -12.49 -9.07
N SER A 24 -7.25 -12.44 -7.91
CA SER A 24 -7.83 -12.45 -6.56
C SER A 24 -7.63 -11.11 -5.84
N ALA A 25 -7.86 -10.00 -6.53
CA ALA A 25 -7.81 -8.66 -5.94
C ALA A 25 -8.92 -8.43 -4.90
N GLU A 26 -8.77 -9.04 -3.74
CA GLU A 26 -9.43 -8.60 -2.51
C GLU A 26 -8.78 -7.29 -2.05
N ILE A 27 -9.63 -6.37 -1.58
CA ILE A 27 -9.20 -5.07 -1.09
C ILE A 27 -8.70 -5.27 0.34
N PHE A 28 -7.43 -4.99 0.58
CA PHE A 28 -6.81 -5.01 1.90
C PHE A 28 -6.31 -3.61 2.25
N GLY A 29 -6.52 -3.20 3.51
CA GLY A 29 -6.09 -1.91 4.01
C GLY A 29 -7.19 -1.18 4.79
N VAL A 30 -6.83 -0.03 5.34
CA VAL A 30 -7.75 0.82 6.08
C VAL A 30 -8.29 1.88 5.11
N LEU A 31 -9.61 1.91 4.88
CA LEU A 31 -10.30 2.74 3.88
C LEU A 31 -9.70 4.14 3.60
N PRO A 32 -9.39 5.00 4.59
CA PRO A 32 -8.78 6.32 4.36
C PRO A 32 -7.44 6.32 3.61
N TYR A 33 -6.64 5.25 3.71
CA TYR A 33 -5.33 5.15 3.08
C TYR A 33 -5.36 4.40 1.75
N ILE A 34 -6.53 3.90 1.33
CA ILE A 34 -6.68 3.16 0.08
C ILE A 34 -6.95 4.15 -1.03
N ALA A 35 -6.16 4.06 -2.09
CA ALA A 35 -6.35 4.88 -3.27
C ALA A 35 -7.68 4.56 -3.96
N PRO A 36 -8.40 5.56 -4.49
CA PRO A 36 -9.73 5.38 -5.06
C PRO A 36 -9.73 4.36 -6.22
N GLU A 37 -8.66 4.29 -7.01
CA GLU A 37 -8.54 3.28 -8.07
C GLU A 37 -8.59 1.85 -7.52
N VAL A 38 -7.95 1.59 -6.39
CA VAL A 38 -7.96 0.26 -5.74
C VAL A 38 -9.37 -0.10 -5.25
N LEU A 39 -10.17 0.90 -4.83
CA LEU A 39 -11.54 0.67 -4.40
C LEU A 39 -12.49 0.30 -5.55
N TYR A 40 -12.29 0.91 -6.73
CA TYR A 40 -13.20 0.77 -7.87
C TYR A 40 -12.78 -0.31 -8.85
N THR A 41 -11.51 -0.33 -9.26
CA THR A 41 -11.00 -1.29 -10.26
C THR A 41 -10.35 -2.50 -9.61
N LYS A 42 -10.09 -2.46 -8.29
CA LYS A 42 -9.34 -3.49 -7.55
C LYS A 42 -7.93 -3.70 -8.12
N GLU A 43 -7.45 -2.78 -8.95
CA GLU A 43 -6.12 -2.84 -9.51
C GLU A 43 -5.17 -2.09 -8.58
N TYR A 44 -4.21 -2.82 -8.04
CA TYR A 44 -3.17 -2.26 -7.20
C TYR A 44 -1.99 -1.83 -8.05
N SER A 45 -1.49 -0.61 -7.84
CA SER A 45 -0.37 -0.05 -8.60
C SER A 45 0.60 0.70 -7.69
N GLN A 46 1.81 0.96 -8.18
CA GLN A 46 2.79 1.79 -7.48
C GLN A 46 2.24 3.19 -7.13
N LYS A 47 1.30 3.72 -7.93
CA LYS A 47 0.63 5.00 -7.64
C LYS A 47 -0.23 4.95 -6.38
N SER A 48 -0.82 3.79 -6.11
CA SER A 48 -1.68 3.58 -4.94
C SER A 48 -0.86 3.53 -3.65
N ASP A 49 0.36 2.98 -3.70
CA ASP A 49 1.31 3.06 -2.57
C ASP A 49 1.79 4.49 -2.31
N ILE A 50 1.93 5.32 -3.36
CA ILE A 50 2.28 6.73 -3.19
C ILE A 50 1.12 7.52 -2.57
N TYR A 51 -0.12 7.23 -2.99
CA TYR A 51 -1.31 7.84 -2.42
C TYR A 51 -1.40 7.58 -0.91
N SER A 52 -1.23 6.33 -0.48
CA SER A 52 -1.30 5.96 0.94
C SER A 52 -0.20 6.61 1.78
N PHE A 53 0.95 6.89 1.19
CA PHE A 53 2.05 7.63 1.84
C PHE A 53 1.79 9.14 1.96
N GLY A 54 0.90 9.69 1.12
CA GLY A 54 0.59 11.12 1.06
C GLY A 54 -0.60 11.56 1.92
N ILE A 55 -1.34 10.61 2.50
CA ILE A 55 -2.47 10.84 3.41
C ILE A 55 -1.98 11.00 4.86
#